data_AF-A0A2M9AAT0-F1
#
_entry.id   AF-A0A2M9AAT0-F1
#
_cell.length_a   1.000
_cell.length_b   1.000
_cell.length_c   1.000
_cell.angle_alpha   90.00
_cell.angle_beta   90.00
_cell.angle_gamma   90.00
#
_symmetry.space_group_name_H-M   'P 1'
#
loop_
_entity.id
_entity.type
_entity.pdbx_description
1 polymer ?
#
loop_
_entity_poly.entity_id
_entity_poly.type
_entity_poly.pdbx_seq_one_letter_code
_entity_poly.pdbx_strand_id
1 'polypeptide(L)'
;MKLTGCLQFLPWIGASALLFGLAGCGSDSGSGSNDPEYSSALEASSASTGSSSTSTGGSSGSTALSSASTATSSAASETQSSEEQLNEAQKVVNGSCGPEAATINKGELATWKFYRSSGDLYEQILAPFVWVFEGVSSATIQGNGMQTVNIRYEEAGSYATYLSVDGNEIACDSIQVQGIPITVNSCVPNTSTAKAGETITWTVDATSESEITGYTWTSSYGDVVSSGTSGSMVATSSMHKQNVTAKVAVSNADKSVVTFSCDPVAVVDPESVDLVLQLGSINDADHYGETVLPTLPDSLFIPAQTATTVQIPAGAPANCTVGCKPRVSSDYMNLQVYWDSDDALSGFAYFSPSGCAAGKKYTVTTSVTAICVVNAQ
;
A
#
# COMPACT_ATOMS: atom_id res chain seq x y z
N MET A 1 -7.22 49.22 -6.03
CA MET A 1 -6.52 49.48 -7.32
C MET A 1 -5.03 49.22 -7.12
N LYS A 2 -4.40 48.62 -8.13
CA LYS A 2 -2.98 48.25 -8.29
C LYS A 2 -1.96 49.16 -7.58
N LEU A 3 -0.90 48.52 -7.06
CA LEU A 3 0.54 48.89 -7.16
C LEU A 3 1.35 47.64 -6.67
N THR A 4 2.06 46.88 -7.51
CA THR A 4 3.39 47.10 -8.13
C THR A 4 4.57 46.97 -7.16
N GLY A 5 5.55 46.11 -7.51
CA GLY A 5 6.92 46.07 -6.96
C GLY A 5 7.41 44.63 -6.72
N CYS A 6 7.95 43.90 -7.71
CA CYS A 6 9.30 43.97 -8.29
C CYS A 6 10.41 43.60 -7.29
N LEU A 7 10.94 42.37 -7.37
CA LEU A 7 12.31 42.07 -6.93
C LEU A 7 12.94 41.06 -7.89
N GLN A 8 14.12 41.46 -8.37
CA GLN A 8 14.96 40.79 -9.35
C GLN A 8 15.71 39.62 -8.72
N PHE A 9 15.83 38.51 -9.44
CA PHE A 9 16.88 37.51 -9.20
C PHE A 9 17.93 37.62 -10.32
N LEU A 10 19.16 37.93 -9.93
CA LEU A 10 20.37 37.79 -10.74
C LEU A 10 20.84 36.31 -10.67
N PRO A 11 21.40 35.75 -11.76
CA PRO A 11 21.96 34.41 -11.75
C PRO A 11 23.40 34.42 -11.25
N TRP A 12 23.74 33.52 -10.33
CA TRP A 12 25.13 33.26 -9.96
C TRP A 12 25.66 32.10 -10.82
N ILE A 13 26.61 32.44 -11.68
CA ILE A 13 27.45 31.52 -12.44
C ILE A 13 28.54 31.00 -11.50
N GLY A 14 28.61 29.68 -11.32
CA GLY A 14 29.69 28.98 -10.65
C GLY A 14 30.11 27.78 -11.48
N ALA A 15 31.11 27.99 -12.34
CA ALA A 15 31.80 26.94 -13.07
C ALA A 15 32.86 26.29 -12.18
N SER A 16 32.89 24.96 -12.14
CA SER A 16 34.07 24.18 -11.77
C SER A 16 34.08 22.89 -12.57
N ALA A 17 34.99 22.83 -13.55
CA ALA A 17 35.43 21.63 -14.23
C ALA A 17 36.68 21.09 -13.53
N LEU A 18 36.78 19.78 -13.31
CA LEU A 18 38.00 18.99 -13.09
C LEU A 18 37.57 17.51 -13.24
N LEU A 19 37.75 16.91 -14.41
CA LEU A 19 38.91 16.14 -14.90
C LEU A 19 38.90 14.65 -14.51
N PHE A 20 39.03 13.84 -15.55
CA PHE A 20 39.10 12.39 -15.65
C PHE A 20 40.25 11.75 -14.85
N GLY A 21 40.02 10.51 -14.40
CA GLY A 21 41.06 9.57 -14.02
C GLY A 21 40.52 8.13 -14.04
N LEU A 22 40.75 7.40 -15.13
CA LEU A 22 40.58 5.95 -15.26
C LEU A 22 41.92 5.25 -15.02
N ALA A 23 41.92 4.19 -14.20
CA ALA A 23 42.77 2.98 -14.22
C ALA A 23 42.34 2.14 -12.98
N GLY A 24 42.15 0.82 -12.99
CA GLY A 24 42.54 -0.25 -13.90
C GLY A 24 43.22 -1.38 -13.11
N CYS A 25 42.68 -2.61 -13.23
CA CYS A 25 43.21 -3.94 -12.81
C CYS A 25 43.38 -4.22 -11.30
N GLY A 26 43.07 -5.40 -10.76
CA GLY A 26 42.58 -6.67 -11.32
C GLY A 26 42.82 -7.83 -10.32
N SER A 27 42.01 -8.90 -10.45
CA SER A 27 42.34 -10.33 -10.27
C SER A 27 42.84 -10.87 -8.90
N ASP A 28 42.49 -12.06 -8.39
CA ASP A 28 41.90 -13.28 -8.94
C ASP A 28 41.50 -14.29 -7.82
N SER A 29 40.51 -15.14 -8.14
CA SER A 29 40.42 -16.61 -7.94
C SER A 29 40.29 -17.29 -6.56
N GLY A 30 39.30 -18.19 -6.47
CA GLY A 30 39.24 -19.30 -5.50
C GLY A 30 38.04 -20.23 -5.72
N SER A 31 38.30 -21.37 -6.37
CA SER A 31 37.35 -22.43 -6.78
C SER A 31 36.71 -23.23 -5.63
N GLY A 32 35.56 -23.85 -5.87
CA GLY A 32 34.98 -24.88 -4.98
C GLY A 32 33.68 -25.49 -5.49
N SER A 33 33.82 -26.57 -6.27
CA SER A 33 32.78 -27.52 -6.71
C SER A 33 32.09 -28.24 -5.56
N ASN A 34 30.81 -28.61 -5.72
CA ASN A 34 30.24 -29.93 -5.38
C ASN A 34 28.78 -30.08 -5.89
N ASP A 35 28.56 -31.10 -6.72
CA ASP A 35 27.27 -31.75 -7.01
C ASP A 35 26.59 -32.29 -5.72
N PRO A 36 25.29 -32.64 -5.75
CA PRO A 36 24.96 -34.04 -6.07
C PRO A 36 23.72 -34.29 -6.95
N GLU A 37 23.82 -35.47 -7.54
CA GLU A 37 22.87 -36.33 -8.24
C GLU A 37 21.42 -36.45 -7.72
N TYR A 38 20.53 -36.63 -8.70
CA TYR A 38 19.45 -37.61 -8.83
C TYR A 38 18.72 -38.13 -7.58
N SER A 39 17.39 -37.97 -7.59
CA SER A 39 16.46 -39.04 -7.21
C SER A 39 15.08 -38.84 -7.83
N SER A 40 14.71 -39.80 -8.67
CA SER A 40 13.40 -40.04 -9.26
C SER A 40 12.41 -40.64 -8.25
N ALA A 41 11.14 -40.26 -8.33
CA ALA A 41 10.03 -41.08 -7.87
C ALA A 41 8.83 -40.94 -8.82
N LEU A 42 8.38 -42.10 -9.30
CA LEU A 42 7.21 -42.38 -10.12
C LEU A 42 5.94 -42.48 -9.24
N GLU A 43 4.80 -42.53 -9.95
CA GLU A 43 3.45 -42.93 -9.52
C GLU A 43 2.57 -41.79 -8.94
N ALA A 44 1.29 -41.62 -9.29
CA ALA A 44 0.33 -42.60 -9.75
C ALA A 44 -0.76 -41.99 -10.67
N SER A 45 -1.25 -42.87 -11.54
CA SER A 45 -2.46 -42.83 -12.34
C SER A 45 -3.73 -42.45 -11.56
N SER A 46 -4.71 -41.83 -12.22
CA SER A 46 -5.99 -42.52 -12.57
C SER A 46 -6.97 -41.57 -13.25
N ALA A 47 -7.40 -42.00 -14.45
CA ALA A 47 -8.59 -41.54 -15.12
C ALA A 47 -9.84 -42.17 -14.49
N SER A 48 -10.98 -41.48 -14.54
CA SER A 48 -12.29 -42.13 -14.44
C SER A 48 -13.30 -41.47 -15.39
N THR A 49 -13.58 -42.25 -16.43
CA THR A 49 -14.71 -42.20 -17.34
C THR A 49 -15.93 -42.88 -16.69
N GLY A 50 -17.15 -42.44 -17.03
CA GLY A 50 -18.42 -43.16 -16.76
C GLY A 50 -19.56 -42.20 -16.43
N SER A 51 -20.40 -41.76 -17.38
CA SER A 51 -21.47 -42.47 -18.12
C SER A 51 -22.82 -42.55 -17.39
N SER A 52 -23.84 -41.92 -18.01
CA SER A 52 -25.27 -42.31 -18.10
C SER A 52 -26.09 -42.43 -16.80
N SER A 53 -27.39 -42.22 -16.69
CA SER A 53 -28.58 -42.08 -17.57
C SER A 53 -29.66 -41.33 -16.71
N THR A 54 -30.87 -40.94 -17.09
CA THR A 54 -31.91 -41.61 -17.89
C THR A 54 -33.12 -40.66 -18.02
N SER A 55 -33.66 -40.57 -19.24
CA SER A 55 -35.09 -40.55 -19.63
C SER A 55 -36.20 -40.01 -18.72
N THR A 56 -37.01 -39.11 -19.26
CA THR A 56 -38.50 -39.22 -19.42
C THR A 56 -38.94 -38.01 -20.25
N GLY A 57 -39.79 -38.06 -21.28
CA GLY A 57 -40.66 -39.10 -21.80
C GLY A 57 -41.97 -38.44 -22.24
N GLY A 58 -42.23 -38.43 -23.56
CA GLY A 58 -43.54 -38.22 -24.18
C GLY A 58 -44.01 -36.77 -24.34
N SER A 59 -44.77 -36.35 -25.36
CA SER A 59 -45.10 -36.81 -26.72
C SER A 59 -46.29 -35.93 -27.16
N SER A 60 -46.26 -35.41 -28.40
CA SER A 60 -47.41 -35.19 -29.31
C SER A 60 -48.57 -34.28 -28.84
N GLY A 61 -49.15 -33.34 -29.59
CA GLY A 61 -49.18 -33.09 -31.02
C GLY A 61 -50.59 -32.57 -31.40
N SER A 62 -50.63 -31.56 -32.27
CA SER A 62 -51.70 -31.20 -33.24
C SER A 62 -53.05 -30.57 -32.80
N THR A 63 -53.16 -29.25 -33.06
CA THR A 63 -54.10 -28.53 -33.99
C THR A 63 -55.61 -28.84 -34.04
N ALA A 64 -56.44 -27.78 -33.93
CA ALA A 64 -57.54 -27.31 -34.83
C ALA A 64 -58.54 -26.43 -34.03
N LEU A 65 -58.65 -25.11 -34.30
CA LEU A 65 -59.55 -24.40 -35.24
C LEU A 65 -61.05 -24.28 -34.85
N SER A 66 -61.41 -23.04 -34.45
CA SER A 66 -62.48 -22.18 -35.02
C SER A 66 -63.87 -22.02 -34.38
N SER A 67 -64.25 -20.73 -34.34
CA SER A 67 -65.61 -20.10 -34.40
C SER A 67 -66.30 -19.84 -33.05
N ALA A 68 -66.99 -18.72 -32.77
CA ALA A 68 -67.60 -17.69 -33.62
C ALA A 68 -67.97 -16.40 -32.82
N SER A 69 -68.07 -15.26 -33.53
CA SER A 69 -69.05 -14.12 -33.48
C SER A 69 -69.73 -13.74 -32.15
N THR A 70 -70.01 -12.50 -31.72
CA THR A 70 -70.25 -11.14 -32.29
C THR A 70 -70.58 -10.26 -31.07
N ALA A 71 -70.26 -8.96 -30.97
CA ALA A 71 -71.18 -7.87 -31.33
C ALA A 71 -70.63 -6.48 -30.88
N THR A 72 -70.60 -5.54 -31.82
CA THR A 72 -71.16 -4.16 -31.76
C THR A 72 -70.82 -3.21 -30.58
N SER A 73 -70.08 -2.12 -30.83
CA SER A 73 -70.61 -0.74 -31.01
C SER A 73 -69.56 0.35 -30.75
N SER A 74 -69.32 1.15 -31.80
CA SER A 74 -69.02 2.60 -31.83
C SER A 74 -68.41 3.32 -30.62
N ALA A 75 -67.19 3.83 -30.82
CA ALA A 75 -66.85 5.22 -30.52
C ALA A 75 -65.66 5.64 -31.38
N ALA A 76 -65.85 6.65 -32.23
CA ALA A 76 -64.78 7.35 -32.89
C ALA A 76 -63.98 8.12 -31.82
N SER A 77 -62.67 7.91 -31.77
CA SER A 77 -61.75 8.83 -31.14
C SER A 77 -60.57 8.99 -32.07
N GLU A 78 -60.35 10.24 -32.44
CA GLU A 78 -59.30 10.71 -33.32
C GLU A 78 -57.95 10.18 -32.82
N THR A 79 -57.27 9.39 -33.66
CA THR A 79 -55.86 9.07 -33.41
C THR A 79 -55.07 10.30 -33.81
N GLN A 80 -54.87 11.19 -32.83
CA GLN A 80 -53.88 12.23 -32.89
C GLN A 80 -52.54 11.57 -33.19
N SER A 81 -51.90 12.02 -34.26
CA SER A 81 -50.56 11.64 -34.68
C SER A 81 -49.61 11.80 -33.51
N SER A 82 -49.35 10.71 -32.78
CA SER A 82 -48.19 10.61 -31.91
C SER A 82 -47.00 10.74 -32.84
N GLU A 83 -46.36 11.91 -32.77
CA GLU A 83 -45.00 12.13 -33.20
C GLU A 83 -44.22 10.83 -32.97
N GLU A 84 -43.62 10.27 -34.03
CA GLU A 84 -42.48 9.40 -33.84
C GLU A 84 -41.46 10.20 -33.02
N GLN A 85 -41.54 10.08 -31.70
CA GLN A 85 -40.35 10.10 -30.89
C GLN A 85 -39.51 8.98 -31.50
N LEU A 86 -38.55 9.37 -32.35
CA LEU A 86 -37.33 8.59 -32.49
C LEU A 86 -36.93 8.27 -31.05
N ASN A 87 -37.13 7.03 -30.65
CA ASN A 87 -36.40 6.48 -29.52
C ASN A 87 -34.94 6.60 -29.95
N GLU A 88 -34.29 7.71 -29.57
CA GLU A 88 -32.85 7.73 -29.38
C GLU A 88 -32.50 6.46 -28.62
N ALA A 89 -31.44 5.77 -29.05
CA ALA A 89 -31.05 4.47 -28.56
C ALA A 89 -30.98 4.43 -27.02
N GLN A 90 -32.08 4.07 -26.37
CA GLN A 90 -32.11 3.81 -24.93
C GLN A 90 -31.59 2.39 -24.71
N LYS A 91 -30.29 2.17 -24.89
CA LYS A 91 -29.62 0.92 -24.48
C LYS A 91 -28.23 1.21 -23.93
N VAL A 92 -28.21 1.98 -22.85
CA VAL A 92 -26.98 2.23 -22.10
C VAL A 92 -26.62 0.96 -21.32
N VAL A 93 -25.79 0.11 -21.92
CA VAL A 93 -25.14 -0.98 -21.19
C VAL A 93 -24.04 -0.35 -20.32
N ASN A 94 -24.39 -0.01 -19.07
CA ASN A 94 -23.45 0.52 -18.09
C ASN A 94 -22.64 -0.61 -17.42
N GLY A 95 -21.33 -0.44 -17.38
CA GLY A 95 -20.42 -1.35 -16.69
C GLY A 95 -18.99 -0.83 -16.60
N SER A 96 -18.12 -1.64 -16.02
CA SER A 96 -16.67 -1.45 -16.01
C SER A 96 -15.99 -2.62 -16.69
N CYS A 97 -14.74 -2.44 -17.13
CA CYS A 97 -13.93 -3.51 -17.67
C CYS A 97 -12.51 -3.43 -17.14
N GLY A 98 -11.83 -4.56 -17.09
CA GLY A 98 -10.46 -4.64 -16.63
C GLY A 98 -9.90 -6.04 -16.82
N PRO A 99 -8.57 -6.21 -16.68
CA PRO A 99 -7.96 -7.52 -16.68
C PRO A 99 -8.30 -8.25 -15.36
N GLU A 100 -8.44 -9.56 -15.42
CA GLU A 100 -8.64 -10.41 -14.25
C GLU A 100 -7.41 -10.37 -13.32
N ALA A 101 -6.21 -10.28 -13.91
CA ALA A 101 -4.97 -10.01 -13.20
C ALA A 101 -4.39 -8.68 -13.68
N ALA A 102 -4.19 -7.73 -12.77
CA ALA A 102 -3.59 -6.42 -13.09
C ALA A 102 -2.12 -6.54 -13.56
N THR A 103 -1.47 -7.68 -13.33
CA THR A 103 -0.09 -7.95 -13.72
C THR A 103 0.05 -9.37 -14.26
N ILE A 104 0.75 -9.51 -15.39
CA ILE A 104 1.10 -10.79 -16.01
C ILE A 104 2.55 -10.75 -16.52
N ASN A 105 3.15 -11.89 -16.83
CA ASN A 105 4.45 -11.91 -17.50
C ASN A 105 4.29 -11.82 -19.03
N LYS A 106 5.31 -11.28 -19.70
CA LYS A 106 5.41 -11.23 -21.16
C LYS A 106 5.20 -12.63 -21.74
N GLY A 107 4.35 -12.69 -22.76
CA GLY A 107 3.97 -13.94 -23.40
C GLY A 107 2.91 -14.75 -22.66
N GLU A 108 2.42 -14.36 -21.47
CA GLU A 108 1.26 -15.01 -20.83
C GLU A 108 -0.08 -14.54 -21.42
N LEU A 109 -1.14 -15.33 -21.19
CA LEU A 109 -2.51 -14.95 -21.56
C LEU A 109 -3.13 -14.10 -20.45
N ALA A 110 -3.46 -12.85 -20.78
CA ALA A 110 -4.33 -12.00 -19.97
C ALA A 110 -5.79 -12.28 -20.29
N THR A 111 -6.60 -12.49 -19.26
CA THR A 111 -8.06 -12.55 -19.37
C THR A 111 -8.64 -11.18 -19.05
N TRP A 112 -9.40 -10.59 -19.97
CA TRP A 112 -10.14 -9.35 -19.78
C TRP A 112 -11.61 -9.64 -19.55
N LYS A 113 -12.24 -8.92 -18.63
CA LYS A 113 -13.64 -9.12 -18.26
C LYS A 113 -14.38 -7.79 -18.23
N PHE A 114 -15.61 -7.82 -18.72
CA PHE A 114 -16.59 -6.76 -18.55
C PHE A 114 -17.54 -7.10 -17.42
N TYR A 115 -17.70 -6.18 -16.47
CA TYR A 115 -18.57 -6.27 -15.32
C TYR A 115 -19.71 -5.26 -15.46
N ARG A 116 -20.94 -5.77 -15.54
CA ARG A 116 -22.13 -4.95 -15.70
C ARG A 116 -22.54 -4.30 -14.37
N SER A 117 -22.93 -3.03 -14.40
CA SER A 117 -23.48 -2.32 -13.24
C SER A 117 -25.01 -2.45 -13.12
N SER A 118 -25.74 -2.52 -14.25
CA SER A 118 -27.20 -2.69 -14.32
C SER A 118 -27.68 -3.07 -15.74
N GLY A 119 -28.90 -3.60 -15.90
CA GLY A 119 -29.55 -3.86 -17.21
C GLY A 119 -30.10 -5.29 -17.39
N ASP A 120 -30.87 -5.54 -18.45
CA ASP A 120 -31.39 -6.88 -18.80
C ASP A 120 -30.27 -7.75 -19.42
N LEU A 121 -30.17 -9.01 -18.98
CA LEU A 121 -29.22 -10.01 -19.51
C LEU A 121 -29.44 -10.29 -20.99
N TYR A 122 -30.69 -10.25 -21.46
CA TYR A 122 -31.01 -10.54 -22.86
C TYR A 122 -30.49 -9.46 -23.81
N GLU A 123 -30.52 -8.20 -23.40
CA GLU A 123 -30.02 -7.09 -24.21
C GLU A 123 -28.49 -7.13 -24.34
N GLN A 124 -27.80 -7.59 -23.29
CA GLN A 124 -26.35 -7.71 -23.29
C GLN A 124 -25.83 -8.84 -24.21
N ILE A 125 -26.53 -9.96 -24.29
CA ILE A 125 -26.14 -11.09 -25.17
C ILE A 125 -26.23 -10.67 -26.65
N LEU A 126 -27.17 -9.78 -26.96
CA LEU A 126 -27.39 -9.28 -28.32
C LEU A 126 -26.57 -8.03 -28.64
N ALA A 127 -26.11 -7.30 -27.62
CA ALA A 127 -25.31 -6.09 -27.80
C ALA A 127 -23.96 -6.41 -28.48
N PRO A 128 -23.52 -5.60 -29.45
CA PRO A 128 -22.21 -5.73 -30.05
C PRO A 128 -21.13 -5.23 -29.08
N PHE A 129 -20.16 -6.08 -28.76
CA PHE A 129 -18.95 -5.71 -28.01
C PHE A 129 -17.81 -5.54 -29.01
N VAL A 130 -17.08 -4.42 -28.91
CA VAL A 130 -15.86 -4.16 -29.67
C VAL A 130 -14.76 -3.80 -28.69
N TRP A 131 -13.86 -4.75 -28.45
CA TRP A 131 -12.68 -4.57 -27.63
C TRP A 131 -11.53 -4.04 -28.47
N VAL A 132 -10.84 -3.03 -27.95
CA VAL A 132 -9.64 -2.43 -28.55
C VAL A 132 -8.51 -2.52 -27.55
N PHE A 133 -7.46 -3.26 -27.90
CA PHE A 133 -6.28 -3.54 -27.09
C PHE A 133 -5.06 -2.84 -27.67
N GLU A 134 -4.32 -2.11 -26.84
CA GLU A 134 -3.02 -1.56 -27.23
C GLU A 134 -1.92 -2.64 -27.13
N GLY A 135 -0.87 -2.50 -27.94
CA GLY A 135 0.33 -3.35 -27.80
C GLY A 135 0.21 -4.80 -28.28
N VAL A 136 -0.88 -5.16 -28.96
CA VAL A 136 -1.07 -6.49 -29.55
C VAL A 136 -1.32 -6.43 -31.05
N SER A 137 -0.91 -7.48 -31.77
CA SER A 137 -0.99 -7.55 -33.24
C SER A 137 -2.43 -7.58 -33.76
N SER A 138 -3.36 -8.19 -33.02
CA SER A 138 -4.81 -8.11 -33.26
C SER A 138 -5.46 -7.13 -32.29
N ALA A 139 -5.32 -5.84 -32.59
CA ALA A 139 -5.75 -4.76 -31.71
C ALA A 139 -7.26 -4.66 -31.52
N THR A 140 -8.09 -5.28 -32.36
CA THR A 140 -9.55 -5.19 -32.25
C THR A 140 -10.21 -6.56 -32.31
N ILE A 141 -11.04 -6.88 -31.32
CA ILE A 141 -11.82 -8.10 -31.25
C ILE A 141 -13.28 -7.72 -31.04
N GLN A 142 -14.17 -8.28 -31.86
CA GLN A 142 -15.58 -7.93 -31.83
C GLN A 142 -16.48 -9.18 -31.80
N GLY A 143 -17.60 -9.07 -31.12
CA GLY A 143 -18.67 -10.07 -31.14
C GLY A 143 -19.80 -9.75 -30.19
N ASN A 144 -20.96 -10.36 -30.40
CA ASN A 144 -22.12 -10.10 -29.57
C ASN A 144 -21.99 -10.81 -28.22
N GLY A 145 -22.30 -10.11 -27.13
CA GLY A 145 -22.23 -10.66 -25.77
C GLY A 145 -20.83 -11.10 -25.33
N MET A 146 -19.76 -10.60 -25.95
CA MET A 146 -18.38 -10.99 -25.67
C MET A 146 -17.86 -10.31 -24.40
N GLN A 147 -18.30 -10.81 -23.24
CA GLN A 147 -17.95 -10.27 -21.93
C GLN A 147 -16.53 -10.60 -21.46
N THR A 148 -15.92 -11.63 -22.05
CA THR A 148 -14.58 -12.10 -21.68
C THR A 148 -13.73 -12.29 -22.94
N VAL A 149 -12.50 -11.81 -22.91
CA VAL A 149 -11.54 -11.93 -24.00
C VAL A 149 -10.18 -12.32 -23.47
N ASN A 150 -9.49 -13.24 -24.15
CA ASN A 150 -8.14 -13.65 -23.80
C ASN A 150 -7.15 -13.07 -24.80
N ILE A 151 -6.15 -12.35 -24.31
CA ILE A 151 -5.15 -11.65 -25.09
C ILE A 151 -3.75 -12.07 -24.65
N ARG A 152 -2.84 -12.26 -25.60
CA ARG A 152 -1.42 -12.48 -25.31
C ARG A 152 -0.65 -11.22 -25.69
N TYR A 153 0.17 -10.73 -24.75
CA TYR A 153 1.05 -9.59 -24.98
C TYR A 153 2.46 -10.09 -25.28
N GLU A 154 2.98 -9.74 -26.46
CA GLU A 154 4.32 -10.14 -26.90
C GLU A 154 5.41 -9.23 -26.35
N GLU A 155 5.07 -8.02 -25.94
CA GLU A 155 6.00 -7.05 -25.37
C GLU A 155 5.60 -6.66 -23.95
N ALA A 156 6.61 -6.30 -23.17
CA ALA A 156 6.41 -5.78 -21.82
C ALA A 156 6.02 -4.30 -21.85
N GLY A 157 5.32 -3.85 -20.82
CA GLY A 157 4.85 -2.48 -20.69
C GLY A 157 3.50 -2.37 -20.00
N SER A 158 3.02 -1.14 -19.86
CA SER A 158 1.66 -0.85 -19.43
C SER A 158 0.79 -0.61 -20.67
N TYR A 159 -0.35 -1.29 -20.72
CA TYR A 159 -1.27 -1.22 -21.85
C TYR A 159 -2.66 -0.82 -21.40
N ALA A 160 -3.27 0.12 -22.13
CA ALA A 160 -4.67 0.47 -21.98
C ALA A 160 -5.54 -0.38 -22.91
N THR A 161 -6.80 -0.54 -22.50
CA THR A 161 -7.82 -1.23 -23.29
C THR A 161 -9.10 -0.39 -23.25
N TYR A 162 -9.81 -0.38 -24.37
CA TYR A 162 -11.09 0.28 -24.51
C TYR A 162 -12.13 -0.75 -24.96
N LEU A 163 -13.34 -0.62 -24.44
CA LEU A 163 -14.47 -1.45 -24.84
C LEU A 163 -15.60 -0.56 -25.33
N SER A 164 -16.08 -0.79 -26.54
CA SER A 164 -17.36 -0.22 -26.99
C SER A 164 -18.47 -1.26 -26.86
N VAL A 165 -19.55 -0.92 -26.15
CA VAL A 165 -20.77 -1.74 -26.06
C VAL A 165 -21.94 -0.94 -26.60
N ASP A 166 -22.50 -1.41 -27.73
CA ASP A 166 -23.63 -0.75 -28.41
C ASP A 166 -23.37 0.76 -28.70
N GLY A 167 -22.11 1.08 -29.06
CA GLY A 167 -21.66 2.45 -29.33
C GLY A 167 -21.21 3.26 -28.11
N ASN A 168 -21.36 2.74 -26.89
CA ASN A 168 -20.85 3.39 -25.68
C ASN A 168 -19.42 2.95 -25.39
N GLU A 169 -18.49 3.90 -25.40
CA GLU A 169 -17.07 3.64 -25.08
C GLU A 169 -16.83 3.63 -23.57
N ILE A 170 -16.11 2.61 -23.11
CA ILE A 170 -15.76 2.35 -21.72
C ILE A 170 -14.24 2.17 -21.68
N ALA A 171 -13.56 3.03 -20.93
CA ALA A 171 -12.15 2.85 -20.63
C ALA A 171 -11.99 1.74 -19.59
N CYS A 172 -11.16 0.74 -19.88
CA CYS A 172 -10.87 -0.34 -18.96
C CYS A 172 -9.66 -0.03 -18.08
N ASP A 173 -9.54 -0.72 -16.94
CA ASP A 173 -8.33 -0.68 -16.13
C ASP A 173 -7.11 -1.15 -16.94
N SER A 174 -5.96 -0.51 -16.76
CA SER A 174 -4.72 -0.88 -17.46
C SER A 174 -4.15 -2.20 -16.93
N ILE A 175 -3.42 -2.92 -17.79
CA ILE A 175 -2.63 -4.08 -17.38
C ILE A 175 -1.13 -3.74 -17.40
N GLN A 176 -0.37 -4.29 -16.45
CA GLN A 176 1.09 -4.27 -16.47
C GLN A 176 1.63 -5.62 -16.93
N VAL A 177 2.33 -5.65 -18.07
CA VAL A 177 3.01 -6.84 -18.59
C VAL A 177 4.48 -6.75 -18.21
N GLN A 178 4.93 -7.68 -17.37
CA GLN A 178 6.29 -7.74 -16.85
C GLN A 178 7.22 -8.41 -17.87
N GLY A 179 8.34 -7.77 -18.15
CA GLY A 179 9.45 -8.37 -18.88
C GLY A 179 10.36 -9.16 -17.94
N ILE A 180 11.66 -8.95 -18.06
CA ILE A 180 12.67 -9.53 -17.15
C ILE A 180 12.34 -9.16 -15.69
N PRO A 181 12.25 -10.12 -14.76
CA PRO A 181 11.89 -9.86 -13.36
C PRO A 181 12.84 -8.91 -12.63
N ILE A 182 12.32 -8.23 -11.61
CA ILE A 182 13.08 -7.41 -10.66
C ILE A 182 12.94 -8.04 -9.27
N THR A 183 14.06 -8.26 -8.59
CA THR A 183 14.10 -8.73 -7.20
C THR A 183 14.48 -7.58 -6.29
N VAL A 184 13.59 -7.20 -5.38
CA VAL A 184 13.88 -6.22 -4.32
C VAL A 184 14.35 -6.98 -3.08
N ASN A 185 15.62 -6.81 -2.71
CA ASN A 185 16.25 -7.52 -1.60
C ASN A 185 15.92 -6.87 -0.26
N SER A 186 15.89 -5.53 -0.23
CA SER A 186 15.58 -4.75 0.98
C SER A 186 15.12 -3.34 0.64
N CYS A 187 14.36 -2.73 1.55
CA CYS A 187 14.15 -1.29 1.56
C CYS A 187 14.06 -0.79 3.00
N VAL A 188 15.15 -0.21 3.49
CA VAL A 188 15.33 0.10 4.92
C VAL A 188 15.53 1.60 5.14
N PRO A 189 15.00 2.16 6.24
CA PRO A 189 15.28 3.53 6.64
C PRO A 189 16.67 3.65 7.30
N ASN A 190 17.19 4.88 7.32
CA ASN A 190 18.42 5.23 8.03
C ASN A 190 18.28 5.18 9.56
N THR A 191 17.05 5.26 10.07
CA THR A 191 16.72 5.16 11.50
C THR A 191 15.37 4.48 11.68
N SER A 192 15.18 3.78 12.80
CA SER A 192 13.88 3.22 13.19
C SER A 192 12.95 4.27 13.83
N THR A 193 13.51 5.36 14.36
CA THR A 193 12.77 6.46 15.00
C THR A 193 13.33 7.81 14.56
N ALA A 194 12.45 8.76 14.24
CA ALA A 194 12.83 10.13 13.87
C ALA A 194 12.08 11.16 14.72
N LYS A 195 12.76 12.24 15.09
CA LYS A 195 12.12 13.40 15.74
C LYS A 195 11.49 14.32 14.70
N ALA A 196 10.42 15.03 15.08
CA ALA A 196 9.85 16.07 14.21
C ALA A 196 10.95 17.09 13.82
N GLY A 197 11.06 17.38 12.52
CA GLY A 197 12.11 18.20 11.92
C GLY A 197 13.31 17.42 11.38
N GLU A 198 13.46 16.13 11.74
CA GLU A 198 14.53 15.27 11.21
C GLU A 198 14.18 14.71 9.82
N THR A 199 15.21 14.40 9.03
CA THR A 199 15.03 13.78 7.72
C THR A 199 15.08 12.26 7.82
N ILE A 200 14.02 11.62 7.37
CA ILE A 200 13.93 10.18 7.18
C ILE A 200 14.39 9.87 5.76
N THR A 201 15.28 8.88 5.60
CA THR A 201 15.75 8.43 4.28
C THR A 201 15.66 6.91 4.21
N TRP A 202 14.92 6.41 3.21
CA TRP A 202 14.89 5.01 2.85
C TRP A 202 15.86 4.73 1.71
N THR A 203 16.50 3.57 1.75
CA THR A 203 17.35 3.07 0.66
C THR A 203 16.87 1.70 0.23
N VAL A 204 16.66 1.53 -1.08
CA VAL A 204 16.27 0.25 -1.68
C VAL A 204 17.49 -0.45 -2.28
N ASP A 205 17.58 -1.75 -2.04
CA ASP A 205 18.46 -2.66 -2.77
C ASP A 205 17.60 -3.54 -3.69
N ALA A 206 17.81 -3.39 -5.00
CA ALA A 206 17.07 -4.11 -6.02
C ALA A 206 18.02 -4.57 -7.13
N THR A 207 17.73 -5.74 -7.68
CA THR A 207 18.53 -6.38 -8.73
C THR A 207 17.63 -6.89 -9.85
N SER A 208 18.15 -6.90 -11.07
CA SER A 208 17.50 -7.46 -12.25
C SER A 208 18.57 -7.81 -13.28
N GLU A 209 18.29 -8.80 -14.14
CA GLU A 209 19.16 -9.11 -15.28
C GLU A 209 19.06 -8.03 -16.38
N SER A 210 17.98 -7.25 -16.37
CA SER A 210 17.82 -6.05 -17.19
C SER A 210 18.24 -4.81 -16.39
N GLU A 211 18.86 -3.84 -17.03
CA GLU A 211 19.30 -2.61 -16.39
C GLU A 211 18.14 -1.89 -15.68
N ILE A 212 18.31 -1.53 -14.40
CA ILE A 212 17.32 -0.74 -13.67
C ILE A 212 17.37 0.70 -14.18
N THR A 213 16.23 1.21 -14.66
CA THR A 213 16.13 2.51 -15.34
C THR A 213 15.50 3.59 -14.49
N GLY A 214 14.81 3.24 -13.41
CA GLY A 214 14.06 4.23 -12.64
C GLY A 214 13.61 3.75 -11.26
N TYR A 215 13.43 4.74 -10.39
CA TYR A 215 12.88 4.59 -9.05
C TYR A 215 11.86 5.71 -8.83
N THR A 216 10.65 5.35 -8.46
CA THR A 216 9.60 6.32 -8.11
C THR A 216 9.18 6.09 -6.68
N TRP A 217 9.30 7.13 -5.86
CA TRP A 217 9.02 7.07 -4.42
C TRP A 217 7.71 7.77 -4.09
N THR A 218 6.94 7.17 -3.20
CA THR A 218 5.66 7.71 -2.71
C THR A 218 5.49 7.45 -1.22
N SER A 219 4.73 8.29 -0.54
CA SER A 219 4.29 8.06 0.85
C SER A 219 2.86 8.53 1.03
N SER A 220 2.14 7.92 1.96
CA SER A 220 0.81 8.41 2.38
C SER A 220 0.87 9.70 3.20
N TYR A 221 2.06 10.09 3.65
CA TYR A 221 2.26 11.23 4.55
C TYR A 221 2.79 12.50 3.85
N GLY A 222 2.97 12.45 2.52
CA GLY A 222 3.40 13.59 1.71
C GLY A 222 4.39 13.20 0.61
N ASP A 223 4.96 14.21 -0.02
CA ASP A 223 5.93 14.04 -1.10
C ASP A 223 7.25 13.48 -0.57
N VAL A 224 7.82 12.54 -1.34
CA VAL A 224 9.14 11.97 -1.09
C VAL A 224 10.10 12.52 -2.13
N VAL A 225 11.19 13.14 -1.67
CA VAL A 225 12.27 13.59 -2.55
C VAL A 225 13.07 12.37 -2.99
N SER A 226 13.12 12.11 -4.29
CA SER A 226 13.82 10.94 -4.84
C SER A 226 15.22 11.28 -5.32
N SER A 227 16.17 10.40 -5.03
CA SER A 227 17.52 10.37 -5.59
C SER A 227 17.89 8.93 -5.99
N GLY A 228 17.20 8.40 -7.00
CA GLY A 228 17.43 7.04 -7.49
C GLY A 228 17.07 6.00 -6.41
N THR A 229 18.07 5.24 -5.95
CA THR A 229 17.93 4.18 -4.93
C THR A 229 17.52 4.69 -3.55
N SER A 230 17.46 6.00 -3.33
CA SER A 230 17.04 6.58 -2.06
C SER A 230 15.84 7.52 -2.22
N GLY A 231 14.99 7.54 -1.21
CA GLY A 231 13.87 8.47 -1.07
C GLY A 231 13.88 9.08 0.32
N SER A 232 13.68 10.39 0.42
CA SER A 232 13.77 11.13 1.68
C SER A 232 12.55 12.03 1.92
N MET A 233 12.19 12.21 3.19
CA MET A 233 11.18 13.19 3.62
C MET A 233 11.51 13.72 5.01
N VAL A 234 10.97 14.89 5.36
CA VAL A 234 11.11 15.48 6.70
C VAL A 234 9.95 15.04 7.58
N ALA A 235 10.25 14.49 8.74
CA ALA A 235 9.25 14.14 9.75
C ALA A 235 8.59 15.42 10.28
N THR A 236 7.26 15.44 10.39
CA THR A 236 6.53 16.61 10.87
C THR A 236 5.84 16.32 12.20
N SER A 237 5.49 17.37 12.95
CA SER A 237 4.73 17.25 14.21
C SER A 237 3.41 16.48 14.06
N SER A 238 2.73 16.59 12.90
CA SER A 238 1.49 15.86 12.65
C SER A 238 1.68 14.34 12.51
N MET A 239 2.92 13.88 12.33
CA MET A 239 3.26 12.46 12.25
C MET A 239 3.59 11.86 13.62
N HIS A 240 3.49 12.62 14.72
CA HIS A 240 3.76 12.09 16.05
C HIS A 240 2.93 10.82 16.35
N LYS A 241 3.61 9.79 16.85
CA LYS A 241 3.08 8.43 17.11
C LYS A 241 2.58 7.70 15.86
N GLN A 242 2.95 8.16 14.67
CA GLN A 242 2.69 7.45 13.43
C GLN A 242 3.91 6.64 13.00
N ASN A 243 3.64 5.50 12.36
CA ASN A 243 4.64 4.73 11.62
C ASN A 243 4.61 5.19 10.16
N VAL A 244 5.59 6.02 9.80
CA VAL A 244 5.73 6.57 8.45
C VAL A 244 6.45 5.54 7.57
N THR A 245 5.89 5.24 6.41
CA THR A 245 6.46 4.31 5.43
C THR A 245 6.51 4.97 4.06
N ALA A 246 7.47 4.54 3.23
CA ALA A 246 7.55 4.89 1.83
C ALA A 246 7.33 3.63 0.97
N LYS A 247 6.78 3.83 -0.23
CA LYS A 247 6.74 2.82 -1.28
C LYS A 247 7.65 3.25 -2.42
N VAL A 248 8.41 2.29 -2.94
CA VAL A 248 9.25 2.49 -4.12
C VAL A 248 8.75 1.61 -5.25
N ALA A 249 8.54 2.20 -6.42
CA ALA A 249 8.35 1.49 -7.67
C ALA A 249 9.68 1.48 -8.43
N VAL A 250 10.21 0.29 -8.71
CA VAL A 250 11.46 0.07 -9.45
C VAL A 250 11.11 -0.38 -10.86
N SER A 251 11.71 0.26 -11.86
CA SER A 251 11.52 -0.09 -13.27
C SER A 251 12.83 -0.50 -13.94
N ASN A 252 12.79 -1.43 -14.89
CA ASN A 252 13.96 -1.82 -15.68
C ASN A 252 13.80 -1.50 -17.17
N ALA A 253 14.84 -1.74 -17.96
CA ALA A 253 14.89 -1.44 -19.39
C ALA A 253 13.92 -2.32 -20.21
N ASP A 254 13.57 -3.50 -19.68
CA ASP A 254 12.54 -4.38 -20.26
C ASP A 254 11.13 -4.07 -19.72
N LYS A 255 10.93 -2.86 -19.20
CA LYS A 255 9.64 -2.29 -18.79
C LYS A 255 8.91 -3.07 -17.70
N SER A 256 9.60 -3.94 -16.96
CA SER A 256 9.06 -4.48 -15.72
C SER A 256 8.97 -3.37 -14.68
N VAL A 257 7.94 -3.44 -13.84
CA VAL A 257 7.72 -2.51 -12.72
C VAL A 257 7.33 -3.30 -11.49
N VAL A 258 8.11 -3.20 -10.42
CA VAL A 258 7.80 -3.81 -9.12
C VAL A 258 7.64 -2.71 -8.09
N THR A 259 6.51 -2.73 -7.37
CA THR A 259 6.28 -1.83 -6.23
C THR A 259 6.58 -2.56 -4.93
N PHE A 260 7.34 -1.93 -4.04
CA PHE A 260 7.76 -2.48 -2.76
C PHE A 260 7.50 -1.47 -1.63
N SER A 261 7.04 -1.95 -0.48
CA SER A 261 6.83 -1.13 0.72
C SER A 261 8.05 -1.22 1.63
N CYS A 262 8.63 -0.08 1.98
CA CYS A 262 9.81 0.00 2.82
C CYS A 262 9.47 -0.11 4.30
N ASP A 263 10.48 -0.45 5.10
CA ASP A 263 10.32 -0.57 6.56
C ASP A 263 9.87 0.78 7.17
N PRO A 264 8.98 0.73 8.18
CA PRO A 264 8.42 1.93 8.78
C PRO A 264 9.41 2.64 9.70
N VAL A 265 9.18 3.94 9.90
CA VAL A 265 9.88 4.79 10.87
C VAL A 265 8.87 5.39 11.83
N ALA A 266 9.07 5.18 13.13
CA ALA A 266 8.26 5.81 14.15
C ALA A 266 8.63 7.29 14.28
N VAL A 267 7.64 8.20 14.29
CA VAL A 267 7.89 9.63 14.45
C VAL A 267 7.48 10.12 15.84
N VAL A 268 8.37 10.89 16.48
CA VAL A 268 8.14 11.50 17.78
C VAL A 268 8.29 13.02 17.69
N ASP A 269 7.27 13.76 18.12
CA ASP A 269 7.41 15.20 18.29
C ASP A 269 7.85 15.49 19.74
N PRO A 270 9.07 16.02 19.97
CA PRO A 270 9.52 16.38 21.30
C PRO A 270 8.68 17.49 21.93
N GLU A 271 7.90 18.24 21.13
CA GLU A 271 7.02 19.30 21.62
C GLU A 271 5.59 18.84 21.92
N SER A 272 5.17 17.67 21.42
CA SER A 272 3.90 17.07 21.78
C SER A 272 4.04 16.31 23.10
N VAL A 273 3.21 16.59 24.11
CA VAL A 273 3.28 15.89 25.41
C VAL A 273 2.32 14.72 25.41
N ASP A 274 2.85 13.52 25.58
CA ASP A 274 2.07 12.30 25.68
C ASP A 274 1.67 11.97 27.12
N LEU A 275 2.60 12.18 28.04
CA LEU A 275 2.47 11.81 29.43
C LEU A 275 3.17 12.86 30.30
N VAL A 276 2.46 13.39 31.29
CA VAL A 276 3.09 14.16 32.37
C VAL A 276 3.40 13.18 33.50
N LEU A 277 4.68 13.06 33.87
CA LEU A 277 5.07 12.18 34.97
C LEU A 277 4.48 12.69 36.29
N GLN A 278 4.13 11.77 37.19
CA GLN A 278 3.63 12.12 38.51
C GLN A 278 4.79 12.38 39.48
N LEU A 279 4.57 13.24 40.48
CA LEU A 279 5.45 13.33 41.64
C LEU A 279 5.17 12.18 42.58
N GLY A 280 6.21 11.48 43.02
CA GLY A 280 6.05 10.33 43.92
C GLY A 280 7.29 9.44 43.93
N SER A 281 7.20 8.31 44.61
CA SER A 281 8.27 7.33 44.69
C SER A 281 7.76 5.99 44.16
N ILE A 282 8.46 5.37 43.21
CA ILE A 282 8.08 4.01 42.73
C ILE A 282 8.14 2.93 43.84
N ASN A 283 8.72 3.27 45.00
CA ASN A 283 8.77 2.40 46.18
C ASN A 283 7.56 2.57 47.10
N ASP A 284 6.63 3.49 46.81
CA ASP A 284 5.38 3.62 47.55
C ASP A 284 4.50 2.39 47.28
N ALA A 285 4.32 1.54 48.29
CA ALA A 285 3.56 0.31 48.19
C ALA A 285 2.05 0.57 48.00
N ASP A 286 1.53 1.71 48.49
CA ASP A 286 0.11 2.03 48.45
C ASP A 286 -0.30 2.60 47.08
N HIS A 287 0.63 3.22 46.35
CA HIS A 287 0.37 3.82 45.04
C HIS A 287 0.96 3.03 43.87
N TYR A 288 2.14 2.43 44.05
CA TYR A 288 2.90 1.74 43.00
C TYR A 288 3.37 0.35 43.43
N GLY A 289 2.76 -0.22 44.47
CA GLY A 289 2.94 -1.61 44.87
C GLY A 289 2.42 -2.59 43.82
N GLU A 290 2.88 -3.84 43.89
CA GLU A 290 2.56 -4.88 42.89
C GLU A 290 1.07 -5.22 42.80
N THR A 291 0.32 -5.01 43.89
CA THR A 291 -1.13 -5.20 43.94
C THR A 291 -1.90 -4.04 43.32
N VAL A 292 -1.28 -2.86 43.21
CA VAL A 292 -1.91 -1.61 42.74
C VAL A 292 -1.58 -1.33 41.28
N LEU A 293 -0.35 -1.59 40.84
CA LEU A 293 0.09 -1.37 39.46
C LEU A 293 -0.85 -1.94 38.38
N PRO A 294 -1.41 -3.15 38.51
CA PRO A 294 -2.31 -3.69 37.49
C PRO A 294 -3.62 -2.91 37.35
N THR A 295 -4.06 -2.22 38.42
CA THR A 295 -5.35 -1.51 38.48
C THR A 295 -5.24 -0.04 38.10
N LEU A 296 -4.01 0.49 37.96
CA LEU A 296 -3.78 1.85 37.47
C LEU A 296 -4.19 1.99 36.00
N PRO A 297 -4.67 3.17 35.58
CA PRO A 297 -5.08 3.41 34.20
C PRO A 297 -3.87 3.36 33.26
N ASP A 298 -4.08 2.77 32.07
CA ASP A 298 -3.05 2.60 31.04
C ASP A 298 -2.40 3.92 30.60
N SER A 299 -3.12 5.04 30.73
CA SER A 299 -2.63 6.37 30.40
C SER A 299 -1.46 6.86 31.26
N LEU A 300 -1.15 6.18 32.38
CA LEU A 300 0.02 6.48 33.21
C LEU A 300 1.25 5.65 32.84
N PHE A 301 1.10 4.70 31.92
CA PHE A 301 2.17 3.80 31.51
C PHE A 301 2.77 4.23 30.18
N ILE A 302 4.08 4.11 30.09
CA ILE A 302 4.84 4.16 28.85
C ILE A 302 4.72 2.77 28.21
N PRO A 303 4.12 2.64 27.01
CA PRO A 303 4.00 1.35 26.33
C PRO A 303 5.37 0.80 25.95
N ALA A 304 5.51 -0.53 26.01
CA ALA A 304 6.73 -1.20 25.57
C ALA A 304 7.11 -0.83 24.13
N GLN A 305 8.41 -0.63 23.89
CA GLN A 305 9.04 -0.38 22.58
C GLN A 305 8.41 0.78 21.81
N THR A 306 7.76 1.71 22.51
CA THR A 306 7.07 2.86 21.91
C THR A 306 7.69 4.14 22.45
N ALA A 307 8.29 4.92 21.56
CA ALA A 307 8.84 6.21 21.93
C ALA A 307 7.71 7.18 22.31
N THR A 308 7.79 7.70 23.54
CA THR A 308 6.75 8.51 24.19
C THR A 308 7.36 9.80 24.70
N THR A 309 6.77 10.95 24.38
CA THR A 309 7.24 12.24 24.91
C THR A 309 6.69 12.47 26.31
N VAL A 310 7.54 12.36 27.31
CA VAL A 310 7.18 12.60 28.71
C VAL A 310 7.54 14.01 29.16
N GLN A 311 6.71 14.63 29.98
CA GLN A 311 6.98 15.93 30.60
C GLN A 311 7.20 15.78 32.10
N ILE A 312 8.26 16.42 32.60
CA ILE A 312 8.52 16.54 34.04
C ILE A 312 7.48 17.50 34.66
N PRO A 313 6.79 17.11 35.75
CA PRO A 313 5.75 17.92 36.35
C PRO A 313 6.30 19.25 36.89
N ALA A 314 5.46 20.29 36.92
CA ALA A 314 5.85 21.64 37.30
C ALA A 314 6.40 21.76 38.74
N GLY A 315 6.07 20.81 39.63
CA GLY A 315 6.55 20.78 41.02
C GLY A 315 7.83 19.96 41.24
N ALA A 316 8.49 19.49 40.17
CA ALA A 316 9.71 18.70 40.30
C ALA A 316 10.91 19.53 40.79
N PRO A 317 11.78 18.97 41.66
CA PRO A 317 13.01 19.64 42.07
C PRO A 317 13.99 19.77 40.90
N ALA A 318 14.92 20.73 41.00
CA ALA A 318 16.04 20.82 40.09
C ALA A 318 16.96 19.58 40.25
N ASN A 319 17.44 19.02 39.15
CA ASN A 319 18.12 17.72 39.11
C ASN A 319 17.24 16.58 39.62
N CYS A 320 15.96 16.60 39.23
CA CYS A 320 15.02 15.57 39.58
C CYS A 320 15.54 14.15 39.28
N THR A 321 15.19 13.23 40.16
CA THR A 321 15.45 11.80 39.99
C THR A 321 14.18 11.14 39.49
N VAL A 322 14.25 10.49 38.35
CA VAL A 322 13.14 9.72 37.78
C VAL A 322 13.27 8.29 38.23
N GLY A 323 12.18 7.70 38.72
CA GLY A 323 12.10 6.28 38.99
C GLY A 323 11.13 5.57 38.07
N CYS A 324 11.52 4.41 37.55
CA CYS A 324 10.71 3.62 36.62
C CYS A 324 10.52 2.17 37.09
N LYS A 325 9.33 1.63 36.84
CA LYS A 325 8.91 0.31 37.32
C LYS A 325 8.03 -0.41 36.28
N PRO A 326 8.27 -1.69 35.96
CA PRO A 326 7.40 -2.43 35.03
C PRO A 326 6.01 -2.62 35.64
N ARG A 327 4.99 -2.73 34.77
CA ARG A 327 3.61 -2.96 35.21
C ARG A 327 3.40 -4.33 35.87
N VAL A 328 4.23 -5.33 35.53
CA VAL A 328 4.15 -6.70 36.03
C VAL A 328 5.44 -7.12 36.73
N SER A 329 5.30 -7.90 37.81
CA SER A 329 6.35 -8.12 38.81
C SER A 329 7.48 -9.09 38.41
N SER A 330 7.40 -9.76 37.26
CA SER A 330 8.44 -10.72 36.83
C SER A 330 9.56 -10.10 35.99
N ASP A 331 9.38 -8.89 35.46
CA ASP A 331 10.22 -8.36 34.38
C ASP A 331 11.14 -7.21 34.80
N TYR A 332 11.31 -6.96 36.10
CA TYR A 332 12.21 -5.88 36.59
C TYR A 332 13.62 -5.99 36.05
N MET A 333 14.13 -7.21 35.86
CA MET A 333 15.49 -7.45 35.35
C MET A 333 15.64 -7.11 33.87
N ASN A 334 14.52 -6.94 33.16
CA ASN A 334 14.48 -6.73 31.71
C ASN A 334 14.09 -5.30 31.33
N LEU A 335 13.74 -4.44 32.30
CA LEU A 335 13.41 -3.04 32.02
C LEU A 335 14.67 -2.27 31.62
N GLN A 336 14.72 -1.87 30.35
CA GLN A 336 15.67 -0.92 29.80
C GLN A 336 14.91 0.37 29.50
N VAL A 337 15.48 1.50 29.89
CA VAL A 337 14.91 2.82 29.64
C VAL A 337 15.88 3.59 28.76
N TYR A 338 15.39 4.07 27.64
CA TYR A 338 16.10 4.89 26.68
C TYR A 338 15.57 6.32 26.85
N TRP A 339 16.43 7.27 27.21
CA TRP A 339 16.03 8.62 27.61
C TRP A 339 16.71 9.67 26.75
N ASP A 340 16.01 10.15 25.72
CA ASP A 340 16.54 11.02 24.66
C ASP A 340 17.81 10.50 23.97
N SER A 341 18.12 9.22 24.12
CA SER A 341 19.29 8.53 23.56
C SER A 341 18.95 7.10 23.18
N ASP A 342 19.68 6.55 22.21
CA ASP A 342 19.63 5.14 21.84
C ASP A 342 20.39 4.24 22.83
N ASP A 343 21.16 4.84 23.74
CA ASP A 343 21.83 4.12 24.82
C ASP A 343 20.85 3.84 25.95
N ALA A 344 20.74 2.56 26.32
CA ALA A 344 19.95 2.14 27.47
C ALA A 344 20.59 2.65 28.76
N LEU A 345 19.80 3.28 29.62
CA LEU A 345 20.20 3.57 30.99
C LEU A 345 20.29 2.24 31.75
N SER A 346 21.53 1.83 32.07
CA SER A 346 21.81 0.65 32.87
C SER A 346 21.77 0.97 34.36
N GLY A 347 20.99 0.22 35.15
CA GLY A 347 20.97 0.34 36.62
C GLY A 347 19.57 0.62 37.16
N PHE A 348 19.19 -0.13 38.19
CA PHE A 348 17.81 -0.24 38.66
C PHE A 348 17.21 1.05 39.23
N ALA A 349 15.90 1.13 39.00
CA ALA A 349 14.89 1.90 39.72
C ALA A 349 14.94 3.41 39.59
N TYR A 350 16.11 4.05 39.62
CA TYR A 350 16.23 5.51 39.65
C TYR A 350 17.42 6.00 38.84
N PHE A 351 17.21 7.08 38.09
CA PHE A 351 18.26 7.80 37.38
C PHE A 351 17.97 9.30 37.39
N SER A 352 19.01 10.11 37.25
CA SER A 352 18.89 11.56 37.19
C SER A 352 19.22 12.01 35.76
N PRO A 353 18.20 12.19 34.89
CA PRO A 353 18.47 12.59 33.51
C PRO A 353 19.16 13.95 33.48
N SER A 354 20.12 14.10 32.57
CA SER A 354 20.88 15.34 32.44
C SER A 354 19.95 16.51 32.15
N GLY A 355 20.02 17.57 32.96
CA GLY A 355 19.16 18.74 32.80
C GLY A 355 17.71 18.56 33.27
N CYS A 356 17.42 17.53 34.09
CA CYS A 356 16.10 17.32 34.69
C CYS A 356 15.61 18.56 35.45
N ALA A 357 14.50 19.13 34.97
CA ALA A 357 13.87 20.31 35.56
C ALA A 357 12.36 20.32 35.25
N ALA A 358 11.59 21.00 36.10
CA ALA A 358 10.17 21.21 35.93
C ALA A 358 9.79 21.69 34.52
N GLY A 359 8.80 21.05 33.91
CA GLY A 359 8.26 21.41 32.60
C GLY A 359 9.08 20.94 31.39
N LYS A 360 10.30 20.40 31.59
CA LYS A 360 11.11 19.81 30.51
C LYS A 360 10.43 18.57 29.93
N LYS A 361 10.58 18.39 28.62
CA LYS A 361 10.10 17.24 27.87
C LYS A 361 11.27 16.36 27.45
N TYR A 362 11.03 15.06 27.37
CA TYR A 362 12.01 14.05 26.98
C TYR A 362 11.34 12.97 26.14
N THR A 363 12.03 12.45 25.13
CA THR A 363 11.58 11.23 24.44
C THR A 363 12.04 10.02 25.23
N VAL A 364 11.10 9.15 25.61
CA VAL A 364 11.38 7.96 26.43
C VAL A 364 10.83 6.72 25.74
N THR A 365 11.68 5.71 25.62
CA THR A 365 11.30 4.36 25.16
C THR A 365 11.65 3.36 26.25
N THR A 366 10.77 2.40 26.52
CA THR A 366 11.02 1.35 27.53
C THR A 366 10.95 -0.03 26.88
N SER A 367 11.78 -0.98 27.31
CA SER A 367 11.77 -2.33 26.74
C SER A 367 10.47 -3.11 27.03
N VAL A 368 9.82 -2.79 28.15
CA VAL A 368 8.55 -3.33 28.63
C VAL A 368 7.64 -2.20 29.07
N THR A 369 6.33 -2.45 29.19
CA THR A 369 5.38 -1.44 29.66
C THR A 369 5.68 -1.06 31.10
N ALA A 370 5.95 0.21 31.34
CA ALA A 370 6.44 0.70 32.62
C ALA A 370 5.77 2.00 33.04
N ILE A 371 5.67 2.22 34.35
CA ILE A 371 5.32 3.51 34.92
C ILE A 371 6.61 4.21 35.36
N CYS A 372 6.68 5.52 35.11
CA CYS A 372 7.77 6.36 35.59
C CYS A 372 7.19 7.53 36.40
N VAL A 373 7.87 7.88 37.49
CA VAL A 373 7.51 9.00 38.38
C VAL A 373 8.74 9.81 38.71
N VAL A 374 8.54 11.08 39.06
CA VAL A 374 9.59 11.97 39.51
C VAL A 374 9.63 11.95 41.03
N ASN A 375 10.77 11.52 41.57
CA ASN A 375 11.01 11.51 43.00
C ASN A 375 11.09 12.94 43.53
N ALA A 376 10.20 13.24 44.49
CA ALA A 376 10.05 14.56 45.09
C ALA A 376 10.92 14.75 46.34
N GLN A 377 11.89 13.84 46.59
CA GLN A 377 12.76 13.85 47.76
C GLN A 377 13.58 15.13 47.94
#